data_AF-A0A933TY26-F1
#
_entry.id   AF-A0A933TY26-F1
#
_cell.length_a   1.000
_cell.length_b   1.000
_cell.length_c   1.000
_cell.angle_alpha   90.00
_cell.angle_beta   90.00
_cell.angle_gamma   90.00
#
_symmetry.space_group_name_H-M   'P 1'
#
loop_
_entity.id
_entity.type
_entity.pdbx_description
1 polymer ?
#
loop_
_entity_poly.entity_id
_entity_poly.type
_entity_poly.pdbx_seq_one_letter_code
_entity_poly.pdbx_strand_id
1 'polypeptide(L)'
;MNVMDINGYKAVISYDPDINLFRGEFIELNGGADFYAADVDTLRQEGETSLQVFLDLCREKGLEPRRSFSGKFNVRISPELHARLALEAMSVGKSLNAVVADKLAA
;
A
#
# COMPACT_ATOMS: atom_id res chain seq x y z
N MET A 1 1.33 2.39 13.57
CA MET A 1 1.17 1.10 12.84
C MET A 1 2.26 0.18 13.33
N ASN A 2 1.90 -1.02 13.79
CA ASN A 2 2.86 -2.06 14.09
C ASN A 2 3.14 -2.81 12.78
N VAL A 3 4.39 -2.76 12.31
CA VAL A 3 4.77 -3.33 11.01
C VAL A 3 5.82 -4.41 11.25
N MET A 4 5.62 -5.57 10.65
CA MET A 4 6.59 -6.66 10.59
C MET A 4 7.19 -6.71 9.18
N ASP A 5 8.52 -6.79 9.09
CA ASP A 5 9.21 -7.05 7.83
C ASP A 5 9.46 -8.56 7.72
N ILE A 6 9.00 -9.15 6.61
CA ILE A 6 9.15 -10.58 6.30
C ILE A 6 9.72 -10.67 4.90
N ASN A 7 10.97 -11.08 4.77
CA ASN A 7 11.68 -11.23 3.49
C ASN A 7 11.62 -9.96 2.60
N GLY A 8 11.64 -8.77 3.20
CA GLY A 8 11.56 -7.49 2.48
C GLY A 8 10.15 -7.07 2.04
N TYR A 9 9.12 -7.74 2.56
CA TYR A 9 7.71 -7.37 2.43
C TYR A 9 7.15 -6.92 3.77
N LYS A 10 6.39 -5.82 3.76
CA LYS A 10 5.81 -5.25 4.98
C LYS A 10 4.41 -5.80 5.25
N ALA A 11 4.22 -6.35 6.45
CA ALA A 11 2.92 -6.74 6.97
C ALA A 11 2.49 -5.81 8.12
N VAL A 12 1.28 -5.27 8.05
CA VAL A 12 0.68 -4.53 9.17
C VAL A 12 0.07 -5.54 10.13
N ILE A 13 0.41 -5.42 11.40
CA ILE A 13 -0.09 -6.30 12.46
C ILE A 13 -1.20 -5.61 13.24
N SER A 14 -2.33 -6.29 13.38
CA SER A 14 -3.47 -5.89 14.22
C SER A 14 -3.93 -7.06 15.09
N TYR A 15 -4.70 -6.77 16.13
CA TYR A 15 -5.39 -7.79 16.92
C TYR A 15 -6.83 -7.88 16.44
N ASP A 16 -7.30 -9.09 16.16
CA ASP A 16 -8.68 -9.41 15.80
C ASP A 16 -9.45 -9.89 17.04
N PRO A 17 -10.38 -9.10 17.57
CA PRO A 17 -11.11 -9.44 18.78
C PRO A 17 -12.16 -10.55 18.59
N ASP A 18 -12.63 -10.79 17.38
CA ASP A 18 -13.71 -11.75 17.12
C ASP A 18 -13.19 -13.20 17.18
N ILE A 19 -11.93 -13.39 16.81
CA ILE A 19 -11.25 -14.69 16.84
C ILE A 19 -10.11 -14.77 17.85
N ASN A 20 -9.81 -13.67 18.56
CA ASN A 20 -8.77 -13.57 19.59
C ASN A 20 -7.37 -13.96 19.07
N LEU A 21 -7.00 -13.48 17.88
CA LEU A 21 -5.70 -13.73 17.24
C LEU A 21 -5.08 -12.42 16.75
N PHE A 22 -3.75 -12.40 16.60
CA PHE A 22 -3.09 -11.39 15.79
C PHE A 22 -3.33 -11.70 14.31
N ARG A 23 -3.59 -10.65 13.53
CA ARG A 23 -3.67 -10.68 12.07
C ARG A 23 -2.46 -9.94 11.49
N GLY A 24 -1.79 -10.55 10.54
CA GLY A 24 -0.84 -9.89 9.65
C GLY A 24 -1.45 -9.73 8.25
N GLU A 25 -1.37 -8.52 7.70
CA GLU A 25 -1.81 -8.21 6.33
C GLU A 25 -0.67 -7.54 5.56
N PHE A 26 -0.22 -8.15 4.45
CA PHE A 26 0.79 -7.54 3.59
C PHE A 26 0.20 -6.40 2.75
N ILE A 27 0.79 -5.21 2.85
CA ILE A 27 0.25 -3.98 2.23
C ILE A 27 0.82 -3.69 0.83
N GLU A 28 1.89 -4.37 0.45
CA GLU A 28 2.59 -4.14 -0.83
C GLU A 28 2.24 -5.17 -1.91
N LEU A 29 1.54 -6.26 -1.56
CA LEU A 29 1.26 -7.36 -2.48
C LEU A 29 0.10 -7.06 -3.42
N ASN A 30 0.19 -7.51 -4.67
CA ASN A 30 -0.84 -7.33 -5.70
C ASN A 30 -2.13 -8.15 -5.46
N GLY A 31 -2.17 -8.92 -4.37
CA GLY A 31 -3.32 -9.64 -3.84
C GLY A 31 -3.26 -9.70 -2.31
N GLY A 32 -4.15 -10.47 -1.69
CA GLY A 32 -4.15 -10.67 -0.25
C GLY A 32 -3.33 -11.90 0.14
N ALA A 33 -2.53 -11.77 1.19
CA ALA A 33 -1.82 -12.88 1.84
C ALA A 33 -1.87 -12.65 3.35
N ASP A 34 -3.06 -12.76 3.91
CA ASP A 34 -3.25 -12.56 5.34
C ASP A 34 -2.85 -13.81 6.10
N PHE A 35 -2.47 -13.64 7.36
CA PHE A 35 -2.07 -14.71 8.25
C PHE A 35 -2.45 -14.38 9.68
N TYR A 36 -2.63 -15.41 10.51
CA TYR A 36 -3.10 -15.25 11.88
C TYR A 36 -2.33 -16.16 12.83
N ALA A 37 -2.09 -15.69 14.06
CA ALA A 37 -1.51 -16.50 15.12
C ALA A 37 -1.83 -15.93 16.51
N ALA A 38 -1.66 -16.76 17.54
CA ALA A 38 -1.92 -16.38 18.93
C ALA A 38 -0.74 -15.61 19.58
N ASP A 39 0.46 -15.71 19.01
CA ASP A 39 1.69 -15.11 19.52
C ASP A 39 2.57 -14.61 18.37
N VAL A 40 3.57 -13.78 18.69
CA VAL A 40 4.39 -13.08 17.70
C VAL A 40 5.34 -14.01 16.94
N ASP A 41 5.85 -15.07 17.57
CA ASP A 41 6.80 -15.98 16.94
C ASP A 41 6.10 -16.86 15.90
N THR A 42 4.95 -17.43 16.28
CA THR A 42 4.08 -18.17 15.36
C THR A 42 3.56 -17.24 14.25
N LEU A 43 3.22 -15.98 14.58
CA LEU A 43 2.77 -15.01 13.59
C LEU A 43 3.80 -14.78 12.49
N ARG A 44 5.09 -14.71 12.83
CA ARG A 44 6.17 -14.58 11.83
C ARG A 44 6.26 -15.81 10.93
N GLN A 45 6.18 -17.01 11.49
CA GLN A 45 6.24 -18.27 10.73
C GLN A 45 5.06 -18.41 9.76
N GLU A 46 3.85 -18.10 10.22
CA GLU A 46 2.65 -18.09 9.38
C GLU A 46 2.76 -17.03 8.28
N GLY A 47 3.34 -15.87 8.59
CA GLY A 47 3.61 -14.82 7.60
C GLY A 47 4.62 -15.23 6.53
N GLU A 48 5.71 -15.91 6.91
CA GLU A 48 6.69 -16.47 5.96
C GLU A 48 6.05 -17.51 5.04
N THR A 49 5.22 -18.39 5.61
CA THR A 49 4.51 -19.43 4.86
C THR A 49 3.49 -18.83 3.89
N SER A 50 2.65 -17.91 4.37
CA SER A 50 1.65 -17.21 3.57
C SER A 50 2.29 -16.43 2.41
N LEU A 51 3.41 -15.74 2.69
CA LEU A 51 4.17 -15.03 1.66
C LEU A 51 4.75 -16.00 0.62
N GLN A 52 5.34 -17.12 1.04
CA GLN A 52 5.93 -18.10 0.12
C GLN A 52 4.87 -18.67 -0.83
N VAL A 53 3.72 -19.09 -0.30
CA VAL A 53 2.59 -19.59 -1.10
C VAL A 53 2.12 -18.54 -2.11
N PHE A 54 2.02 -17.28 -1.69
CA PHE A 54 1.64 -16.18 -2.57
C PHE A 54 2.66 -15.97 -3.70
N LEU A 55 3.96 -15.93 -3.39
CA LEU A 55 5.02 -15.73 -4.38
C LEU A 55 5.09 -16.88 -5.39
N ASP A 56 4.87 -18.12 -4.95
CA ASP A 56 4.82 -19.28 -5.83
C ASP A 56 3.62 -19.22 -6.78
N LEU A 57 2.45 -18.80 -6.29
CA LEU A 57 1.27 -18.58 -7.13
C LEU A 57 1.51 -17.46 -8.16
N CYS A 58 2.17 -16.37 -7.75
CA CYS A 58 2.57 -15.30 -8.68
C CYS A 58 3.50 -15.84 -9.77
N ARG A 59 4.49 -16.66 -9.41
CA ARG A 59 5.42 -17.27 -10.37
C ARG A 59 4.71 -18.20 -11.35
N GLU A 60 3.80 -19.05 -10.87
CA GLU A 60 3.02 -19.96 -11.70
C GLU A 60 2.16 -19.21 -12.73
N LYS A 61 1.59 -18.08 -12.32
CA LYS A 61 0.70 -17.27 -13.17
C LYS A 61 1.42 -16.18 -13.98
N GLY A 62 2.74 -16.03 -13.83
CA GLY A 62 3.50 -14.96 -14.46
C GLY A 62 3.07 -13.55 -14.01
N LEU A 63 2.67 -13.41 -12.75
CA LEU A 63 2.21 -12.15 -12.15
C LEU A 63 3.31 -11.50 -11.32
N GLU A 64 3.41 -10.18 -11.39
CA GLU A 64 4.29 -9.39 -10.52
C GLU A 64 3.75 -9.35 -9.09
N PRO A 65 4.46 -9.82 -8.06
CA PRO A 65 3.90 -9.99 -6.71
C PRO A 65 3.58 -8.68 -5.99
N ARG A 66 4.18 -7.56 -6.41
CA ARG A 66 3.96 -6.24 -5.80
C ARG A 66 2.88 -5.47 -6.56
N ARG A 67 2.08 -4.69 -5.84
CA ARG A 67 1.14 -3.74 -6.48
C ARG A 67 1.91 -2.78 -7.36
N SER A 68 1.40 -2.58 -8.56
CA SER A 68 1.82 -1.47 -9.41
C SER A 68 1.06 -0.20 -9.01
N PHE A 69 1.78 0.89 -8.82
CA PHE A 69 1.17 2.20 -8.61
C PHE A 69 1.10 2.91 -9.95
N SER A 70 -0.11 3.12 -10.47
CA SER A 70 -0.30 3.71 -11.80
C SER A 70 0.14 5.18 -11.93
N GLY A 71 0.42 5.85 -10.81
CA GLY A 71 0.66 7.30 -10.75
C GLY A 71 -0.58 8.15 -11.02
N LYS A 72 -1.72 7.56 -11.36
CA LYS A 72 -2.99 8.28 -11.55
C LYS A 72 -3.64 8.53 -10.20
N PHE A 73 -3.80 9.80 -9.84
CA PHE A 73 -4.36 10.23 -8.58
C PHE A 73 -5.54 11.17 -8.82
N ASN A 74 -6.76 10.62 -8.83
CA ASN A 74 -7.99 11.40 -9.04
C ASN A 74 -8.54 11.88 -7.70
N VAL A 75 -8.57 13.20 -7.49
CA VAL A 75 -9.08 13.80 -6.25
C VAL A 75 -10.19 14.79 -6.55
N ARG A 76 -11.18 14.85 -5.64
CA ARG A 76 -12.20 15.91 -5.64
C ARG A 76 -11.75 16.98 -4.65
N ILE A 77 -11.59 18.20 -5.14
CA ILE A 77 -11.21 19.38 -4.36
C ILE A 77 -12.26 20.48 -4.52
N SER A 78 -12.25 21.46 -3.63
CA SER A 78 -13.18 22.58 -3.72
C SER A 78 -12.89 23.44 -4.96
N PRO A 79 -13.92 24.10 -5.54
CA PRO A 79 -13.73 25.01 -6.67
C PRO A 79 -12.70 26.13 -6.38
N GLU A 80 -12.65 26.61 -5.13
CA GLU A 80 -11.74 27.66 -4.70
C GLU A 80 -10.28 27.19 -4.70
N LEU A 81 -10.02 25.97 -4.20
CA LEU A 81 -8.68 25.38 -4.24
C LEU A 81 -8.25 25.10 -5.68
N HIS A 82 -9.16 24.56 -6.50
CA HIS A 82 -8.91 24.33 -7.92
C HIS A 82 -8.53 25.63 -8.65
N ALA A 83 -9.28 26.71 -8.44
CA ALA A 83 -9.02 28.01 -9.05
C ALA A 83 -7.63 28.55 -8.66
N ARG A 84 -7.27 28.48 -7.37
CA ARG A 84 -5.95 28.89 -6.88
C ARG A 84 -4.81 28.14 -7.56
N LEU A 85 -4.91 26.81 -7.63
CA LEU A 85 -3.89 25.97 -8.25
C LEU A 85 -3.79 26.20 -9.77
N ALA A 86 -4.92 26.46 -10.44
CA ALA A 86 -4.94 26.76 -11.87
C ALA A 86 -4.26 28.11 -12.18
N LEU A 87 -4.53 29.15 -11.40
CA LEU A 87 -3.87 30.45 -11.54
C LEU A 87 -2.37 30.38 -11.27
N GLU A 88 -1.95 29.61 -10.25
CA GLU A 88 -0.54 29.35 -9.98
C GLU A 88 0.13 28.62 -11.15
N ALA A 89 -0.50 27.58 -11.67
CA ALA A 89 0.02 26.85 -12.83
C ALA A 89 0.23 27.75 -14.06
N MET A 90 -0.71 28.66 -14.32
CA MET A 90 -0.59 29.67 -15.37
C MET A 90 0.57 30.64 -15.12
N SER A 91 0.75 31.11 -13.88
CA SER A 91 1.79 32.10 -13.57
C SER A 91 3.21 31.53 -13.67
N VAL A 92 3.38 30.22 -13.44
CA VAL A 92 4.68 29.54 -13.53
C VAL A 92 4.86 28.74 -14.84
N GLY A 93 3.91 28.82 -15.77
CA GLY A 93 3.99 28.14 -17.08
C GLY A 93 3.99 26.61 -16.99
N LYS A 94 3.40 26.02 -15.95
CA LYS A 94 3.30 24.57 -15.74
C LYS A 94 1.88 24.08 -15.97
N SER A 95 1.72 22.77 -16.19
CA SER A 95 0.40 22.16 -16.15
C SER A 95 -0.12 22.13 -14.70
N LEU A 96 -1.44 22.12 -14.54
CA LEU A 96 -2.08 21.98 -13.22
C LEU A 96 -1.57 20.73 -12.49
N ASN A 97 -1.48 19.59 -13.19
CA ASN A 97 -0.98 18.34 -12.63
C ASN A 97 0.49 18.45 -12.17
N ALA A 98 1.34 19.19 -12.89
CA ALA A 98 2.72 19.39 -12.48
C ALA A 98 2.81 20.22 -11.18
N VAL A 99 2.02 21.29 -11.05
CA VAL A 99 1.94 22.06 -9.80
C VAL A 99 1.42 21.19 -8.65
N VAL A 100 0.37 20.40 -8.88
CA VAL A 100 -0.16 19.49 -7.84
C VAL A 100 0.90 18.47 -7.42
N ALA A 101 1.60 17.85 -8.38
CA ALA A 101 2.67 16.90 -8.09
C ALA A 101 3.81 17.54 -7.28
N ASP A 102 4.25 18.75 -7.67
CA ASP A 102 5.29 19.51 -6.94
C ASP A 102 4.87 19.80 -5.49
N LYS A 103 3.61 20.16 -5.25
CA LYS A 103 3.09 20.42 -3.89
C LYS A 103 2.93 19.15 -3.05
N LEU A 104 2.67 18.00 -3.68
CA LEU A 104 2.57 16.70 -2.99
C LEU A 104 3.94 16.09 -2.65
N ALA A 105 4.98 16.46 -3.40
CA ALA A 105 6.34 16.01 -3.17
C ALA A 105 7.10 16.84 -2.12
N ALA A 106 6.54 17.99 -1.71
CA ALA A 106 7.08 18.89 -0.70
C ALA A 106 6.61 18.52 0.70
#